data_AF-A0A3R7ZYQ9-F1
#
_entry.id   AF-A0A3R7ZYQ9-F1
#
_cell.length_a   1.000
_cell.length_b   1.000
_cell.length_c   1.000
_cell.angle_alpha   90.00
_cell.angle_beta   90.00
_cell.angle_gamma   90.00
#
_symmetry.space_group_name_H-M   'P 1'
#
loop_
_entity.id
_entity.type
_entity.pdbx_description
1 polymer ?
#
loop_
_entity_poly.entity_id
_entity_poly.type
_entity_poly.pdbx_seq_one_letter_code
_entity_poly.pdbx_strand_id
1 'polypeptide(L)'
;KNKDGYIIDSLGWALFKLKKYKEAKKYLEQAVIFMPSDPVVNDHFGDVLWMNNNTLQARYYWNYVLNLEETDEELKSKIKNKLVLGLNTKNL
;
A
#
# COMPACT_ATOMS: atom_id res chain seq x y z
N LYS A 1 15.13 -0.77 14.88
CA LYS A 1 14.97 -1.60 13.66
C LYS A 1 13.89 -1.09 12.69
N ASN A 2 13.06 -0.10 13.05
CA ASN A 2 12.03 0.46 12.13
C ASN A 2 12.57 1.33 10.97
N LYS A 3 13.78 1.90 11.09
CA LYS A 3 14.36 2.74 10.02
C LYS A 3 14.53 2.00 8.70
N ASP A 4 14.80 0.70 8.76
CA ASP A 4 14.98 -0.13 7.56
C ASP A 4 13.65 -0.31 6.82
N GLY A 5 12.53 -0.40 7.54
CA GLY A 5 11.18 -0.55 6.97
C GLY A 5 10.78 0.63 6.08
N TYR A 6 10.91 1.87 6.57
CA TYR A 6 10.59 3.06 5.77
C TYR A 6 11.52 3.27 4.57
N ILE A 7 12.79 2.88 4.67
CA ILE A 7 13.73 2.96 3.54
C ILE A 7 13.29 1.98 2.44
N ILE A 8 12.95 0.74 2.82
CA ILE A 8 12.46 -0.28 1.90
C ILE A 8 11.12 0.14 1.29
N ASP A 9 10.20 0.69 2.09
CA ASP A 9 8.93 1.22 1.60
C ASP A 9 9.13 2.33 0.57
N SER A 10 9.97 3.32 0.89
CA SER A 10 10.27 4.44 -0.01
C SER A 10 10.83 3.97 -1.36
N LEU A 11 11.71 2.97 -1.36
CA LEU A 11 12.23 2.35 -2.58
C LEU A 11 11.13 1.63 -3.36
N GLY A 12 10.31 0.83 -2.68
CA GLY A 12 9.17 0.14 -3.27
C GLY A 12 8.16 1.11 -3.89
N TRP A 13 7.89 2.22 -3.21
CA TRP A 13 6.99 3.26 -3.67
C TRP A 13 7.53 4.03 -4.88
N ALA A 14 8.83 4.34 -4.90
CA ALA A 14 9.48 4.92 -6.06
C ALA A 14 9.34 4.00 -7.30
N LEU A 15 9.53 2.70 -7.13
CA LEU A 15 9.32 1.71 -8.20
C LEU A 15 7.85 1.62 -8.64
N PHE A 16 6.90 1.71 -7.70
CA PHE A 16 5.47 1.76 -8.01
C PHE A 16 5.13 2.97 -8.88
N LYS A 17 5.64 4.17 -8.53
CA LYS A 17 5.45 5.39 -9.32
C LYS A 17 6.09 5.32 -10.71
N LEU A 18 7.19 4.56 -10.84
CA LEU A 18 7.80 4.22 -12.14
C LEU A 18 7.06 3.11 -12.90
N LYS A 19 5.88 2.69 -12.42
CA LYS A 19 5.04 1.62 -13.00
C LYS A 19 5.71 0.24 -13.03
N LYS A 20 6.78 0.04 -12.24
CA LYS A 20 7.49 -1.24 -12.09
C LYS A 20 6.82 -2.12 -11.03
N TYR A 21 5.53 -2.39 -11.18
CA TYR A 21 4.70 -2.95 -10.11
C TYR A 21 5.16 -4.32 -9.60
N LYS A 22 5.68 -5.20 -10.47
CA LYS A 22 6.20 -6.52 -10.05
C LYS A 22 7.43 -6.40 -9.15
N GLU A 23 8.28 -5.41 -9.42
CA GLU A 23 9.48 -5.16 -8.63
C GLU A 23 9.12 -4.44 -7.32
N ALA A 24 8.28 -3.40 -7.41
CA ALA A 24 7.74 -2.67 -6.27
C ALA A 24 7.11 -3.61 -5.23
N LYS A 25 6.35 -4.62 -5.68
CA LYS A 25 5.71 -5.60 -4.79
C LYS A 25 6.72 -6.27 -3.86
N LYS A 26 7.91 -6.65 -4.35
CA LYS A 26 8.91 -7.36 -3.55
C LYS A 26 9.42 -6.52 -2.37
N TYR A 27 9.60 -5.22 -2.59
CA TYR A 27 10.05 -4.31 -1.54
C TYR A 27 8.92 -3.96 -0.58
N LEU A 28 7.73 -3.65 -1.09
CA LEU A 28 6.58 -3.30 -0.25
C LEU A 28 6.10 -4.49 0.60
N GLU A 29 6.24 -5.72 0.11
CA GLU A 29 6.01 -6.95 0.89
C GLU A 29 6.99 -7.08 2.07
N GLN A 30 8.27 -6.72 1.88
CA GLN A 30 9.23 -6.68 2.98
C GLN A 30 8.91 -5.55 3.96
N ALA A 31 8.50 -4.37 3.45
CA ALA A 31 8.15 -3.23 4.29
C ALA A 31 7.00 -3.56 5.25
N VAL A 32 5.93 -4.21 4.79
CA VAL A 32 4.81 -4.62 5.67
C VAL A 32 5.21 -5.68 6.69
N ILE A 33 6.23 -6.51 6.42
CA ILE A 33 6.75 -7.46 7.42
C ILE A 33 7.48 -6.72 8.55
N PHE A 34 8.24 -5.68 8.22
CA PHE A 34 8.95 -4.88 9.23
C PHE A 34 8.04 -3.89 9.97
N MET A 35 6.97 -3.45 9.30
CA MET A 35 6.07 -2.40 9.78
C MET A 35 4.60 -2.81 9.63
N PRO A 36 4.17 -3.91 10.27
CA PRO A 36 2.84 -4.48 10.03
C PRO A 36 1.70 -3.57 10.49
N SER A 37 1.94 -2.64 11.41
CA SER A 37 0.93 -1.71 11.94
C SER A 37 1.00 -0.31 11.35
N ASP A 38 1.91 -0.03 10.42
CA ASP A 38 2.01 1.30 9.80
C ASP A 38 0.93 1.45 8.69
N PRO A 39 0.02 2.43 8.81
CA PRO A 39 -1.07 2.60 7.84
C PRO A 39 -0.61 2.90 6.42
N VAL A 40 0.46 3.69 6.26
CA VAL A 40 0.95 4.15 4.96
C VAL A 40 1.65 3.01 4.23
N VAL A 41 2.49 2.25 4.95
CA VAL A 41 3.18 1.08 4.39
C VAL A 41 2.17 0.02 3.94
N ASN A 42 1.11 -0.22 4.73
CA ASN A 42 0.05 -1.15 4.34
C ASN A 42 -0.81 -0.61 3.16
N ASP A 43 -1.04 0.70 3.07
CA ASP A 43 -1.72 1.31 1.91
C ASP A 43 -0.91 1.11 0.62
N HIS A 44 0.39 1.43 0.65
CA HIS A 44 1.29 1.22 -0.50
C HIS A 44 1.30 -0.25 -0.93
N PHE A 45 1.29 -1.19 0.02
CA PHE A 45 1.22 -2.61 -0.31
C PHE A 45 -0.13 -3.02 -0.93
N GLY A 46 -1.24 -2.48 -0.42
CA GLY A 46 -2.56 -2.63 -1.05
C GLY A 46 -2.56 -2.13 -2.50
N ASP A 47 -1.98 -0.96 -2.74
CA ASP A 47 -1.89 -0.33 -4.06
C ASP A 47 -1.10 -1.18 -5.05
N VAL A 48 0.07 -1.68 -4.65
CA VAL A 48 0.90 -2.52 -5.54
C VAL A 48 0.27 -3.89 -5.78
N LEU A 49 -0.45 -4.45 -4.81
CA LEU A 49 -1.21 -5.69 -5.01
C LEU A 49 -2.28 -5.48 -6.08
N TRP A 50 -3.02 -4.38 -6.01
CA TRP A 50 -4.05 -4.04 -6.99
C TRP A 50 -3.47 -3.93 -8.40
N MET A 51 -2.37 -3.19 -8.56
CA MET A 51 -1.73 -3.00 -9.87
C MET A 51 -1.07 -4.27 -10.42
N ASN A 52 -0.89 -5.31 -9.61
CA ASN A 52 -0.46 -6.65 -10.02
C ASN A 52 -1.64 -7.63 -10.17
N ASN A 53 -2.88 -7.14 -10.31
CA ASN A 53 -4.11 -7.93 -10.45
C ASN A 53 -4.46 -8.81 -9.22
N ASN A 54 -3.84 -8.58 -8.07
CA ASN A 54 -4.16 -9.27 -6.81
C ASN A 54 -5.22 -8.48 -6.03
N THR A 55 -6.38 -8.25 -6.66
CA THR A 55 -7.39 -7.29 -6.18
C THR A 55 -8.07 -7.72 -4.88
N LEU A 56 -8.22 -9.01 -4.63
CA LEU A 56 -8.77 -9.51 -3.37
C LEU A 56 -7.84 -9.18 -2.19
N GLN A 57 -6.55 -9.44 -2.33
CA GLN A 57 -5.55 -9.14 -1.31
C GLN A 57 -5.39 -7.63 -1.12
N ALA A 58 -5.44 -6.84 -2.20
CA ALA A 58 -5.43 -5.39 -2.11
C ALA A 58 -6.57 -4.86 -1.23
N ARG A 59 -7.80 -5.37 -1.46
CA ARG A 59 -8.97 -5.01 -0.66
C ARG A 59 -8.85 -5.45 0.80
N TYR A 60 -8.23 -6.59 1.06
CA TYR A 60 -7.94 -7.03 2.42
C TYR A 60 -7.03 -6.02 3.14
N TYR A 61 -5.91 -5.64 2.53
CA TYR A 61 -4.97 -4.68 3.12
C TYR A 61 -5.56 -3.28 3.28
N TRP A 62 -6.33 -2.80 2.31
CA TRP A 62 -7.06 -1.54 2.45
C TRP A 62 -8.07 -1.57 3.60
N ASN A 63 -8.85 -2.64 3.77
CA ASN A 63 -9.72 -2.76 4.94
C ASN A 63 -8.92 -2.86 6.26
N TYR A 64 -7.77 -3.52 6.25
CA TYR A 64 -6.89 -3.56 7.41
C TYR A 64 -6.41 -2.16 7.80
N VAL A 65 -6.00 -1.32 6.83
CA VAL A 65 -5.64 0.09 7.08
C VAL A 65 -6.77 0.87 7.76
N LEU A 66 -8.03 0.66 7.38
CA LEU A 66 -9.17 1.33 8.04
C LEU A 66 -9.35 0.98 9.52
N ASN A 67 -8.78 -0.15 9.98
CA ASN A 67 -8.89 -0.63 11.35
C ASN A 67 -7.65 -0.30 12.22
N LEU A 68 -6.60 0.28 11.65
CA LEU A 68 -5.42 0.69 12.40
C LEU A 68 -5.67 2.00 13.16
N GLU A 69 -5.21 2.06 14.41
CA GLU A 69 -5.41 3.22 15.29
C GLU A 69 -4.73 4.49 14.77
N GLU A 70 -3.56 4.36 14.15
CA GLU A 70 -2.77 5.48 13.64
C GLU A 70 -3.26 6.01 12.27
N THR A 71 -4.30 5.42 11.69
CA THR A 71 -4.81 5.85 10.38
C THR A 71 -5.59 7.17 10.51
N ASP A 72 -5.05 8.22 9.89
CA ASP A 72 -5.71 9.53 9.83
C ASP A 72 -6.94 9.55 8.91
N GLU A 73 -7.79 10.58 9.07
CA GLU A 73 -9.05 10.70 8.33
C GLU A 73 -8.86 10.93 6.82
N GLU A 74 -7.75 11.56 6.41
CA GLU A 74 -7.45 11.77 5.00
C GLU A 74 -7.17 10.44 4.31
N LEU A 75 -6.33 9.59 4.94
CA LEU A 75 -6.04 8.25 4.46
C LEU A 75 -7.28 7.38 4.48
N LYS A 76 -8.11 7.40 5.54
CA LYS A 76 -9.39 6.67 5.55
C LYS A 76 -10.29 7.05 4.37
N SER A 77 -10.38 8.34 4.05
CA SER A 77 -11.16 8.82 2.90
C SER A 77 -10.63 8.27 1.57
N LYS A 78 -9.31 8.33 1.36
CA LYS A 78 -8.65 7.76 0.17
C LYS A 78 -8.91 6.26 0.05
N ILE A 79 -8.75 5.51 1.14
CA ILE A 79 -8.97 4.06 1.17
C ILE A 79 -10.43 3.70 0.83
N LYS A 80 -11.41 4.41 1.40
CA LYS A 80 -12.83 4.17 1.09
C LYS A 80 -13.11 4.35 -0.41
N ASN A 81 -12.50 5.35 -1.04
CA ASN A 81 -12.60 5.53 -2.49
C ASN A 81 -11.95 4.38 -3.27
N LYS A 82 -10.74 3.94 -2.87
CA LYS A 82 -10.05 2.78 -3.48
C LYS A 82 -10.88 1.50 -3.36
N LEU A 83 -11.58 1.29 -2.23
CA LEU A 83 -12.47 0.14 -2.04
C LEU A 83 -13.67 0.17 -2.99
N VAL A 84 -14.22 1.33 -3.33
CA VAL A 84 -15.36 1.42 -4.26
C VAL A 84 -14.88 1.34 -5.71
N LEU A 85 -13.88 2.14 -6.07
CA LEU A 85 -13.48 2.41 -7.45
C LEU A 85 -12.32 1.54 -7.94
N GLY A 86 -11.54 0.98 -7.01
CA GLY A 86 -10.23 0.44 -7.32
C GLY A 86 -9.22 1.53 -7.69
N LEU A 87 -8.00 1.11 -8.04
CA LEU A 87 -7.03 1.97 -8.70
C LEU A 87 -7.10 1.78 -10.22
N ASN A 88 -7.04 2.89 -10.96
CA ASN A 88 -6.84 2.87 -12.39
C ASN A 88 -5.78 3.92 -12.76
N THR A 89 -5.23 3.82 -13.96
CA THR A 89 -4.17 4.73 -14.44
C THR A 89 -4.59 6.18 -14.60
N LYS A 90 -5.88 6.50 -14.49
CA LYS A 90 -6.41 7.88 -14.52
C LYS A 90 -6.48 8.51 -13.13
N ASN A 91 -6.35 7.72 -12.07
CA ASN A 91 -6.45 8.13 -10.67
C ASN A 91 -5.10 8.01 -9.92
N LEU A 92 -3.99 7.95 -10.66
CA LEU A 92 -2.60 7.84 -10.15
C LEU A 92 -1.85 9.17 -10.17
#